data_AF-T0GVN3-F1
#
_entry.id   AF-T0GVN3-F1
#
_cell.length_a   1.000
_cell.length_b   1.000
_cell.length_c   1.000
_cell.angle_alpha   90.00
_cell.angle_beta   90.00
_cell.angle_gamma   90.00
#
_symmetry.space_group_name_H-M   'P 1'
#
loop_
_entity.id
_entity.type
_entity.pdbx_description
1 polymer ?
#
loop_
_entity_poly.entity_id
_entity_poly.type
_entity_poly.pdbx_seq_one_letter_code
_entity_poly.pdbx_strand_id
1 'polypeptide(L)'
;MFFFRKNYIWLLILNIIQAILLCCIYLNWPENPYQGKTKIGELETGITYCKVAIYVDDDWEYAQPAYYEIVIDRRYTISLTYFTNVDPEKLSVKEFEIIKHPNKNLIGLVRKTDTKVLLMIHNFDTNENWPNANFTEKYESVRKRGNSMRNLLNPSLLLSTESV
;
A
#
# COMPACT_ATOMS: atom_id res chain seq x y z
N MET A 1 25.78 -27.31 48.55
CA MET A 1 25.33 -25.90 48.48
C MET A 1 26.39 -24.92 47.92
N PHE A 2 27.37 -25.37 47.11
CA PHE A 2 28.43 -24.51 46.55
C PHE A 2 28.35 -24.31 45.02
N PHE A 3 27.63 -25.19 44.30
CA PHE A 3 27.46 -25.08 42.85
C PHE A 3 26.53 -23.93 42.41
N PHE A 4 25.58 -23.53 43.27
CA PHE A 4 24.63 -22.46 42.93
C PHE A 4 25.25 -21.06 42.95
N ARG A 5 26.21 -20.78 43.85
CA ARG A 5 26.84 -19.45 43.96
C ARG A 5 27.71 -19.10 42.76
N LYS A 6 28.43 -20.07 42.19
CA LYS A 6 29.38 -19.83 41.08
C LYS A 6 28.68 -19.61 39.73
N ASN A 7 27.50 -20.20 39.56
CA ASN A 7 26.72 -20.10 38.32
C ASN A 7 25.70 -18.95 38.34
N TYR A 8 25.45 -18.34 39.50
CA TYR A 8 24.51 -17.23 39.65
C TYR A 8 24.94 -15.99 38.85
N ILE A 9 26.25 -15.67 38.85
CA ILE A 9 26.80 -14.54 38.09
C ILE A 9 26.60 -14.78 36.58
N TRP A 10 26.85 -16.00 36.10
CA TRP A 10 26.63 -16.37 34.71
C TRP A 10 25.16 -16.31 34.30
N LEU A 11 24.25 -16.77 35.16
CA LEU A 11 22.81 -16.65 34.93
C LEU A 11 22.37 -15.17 34.86
N LEU A 12 22.92 -14.32 35.71
CA LEU A 12 22.58 -12.90 35.75
C LEU A 12 23.10 -12.19 34.48
N ILE A 13 24.32 -12.48 34.05
CA ILE A 13 24.88 -11.97 32.79
C ILE A 13 24.06 -12.44 31.58
N LEU A 14 23.68 -13.72 31.52
CA LEU A 14 22.85 -14.26 30.43
C LEU A 14 21.48 -13.60 30.36
N ASN A 15 20.84 -13.33 31.51
CA ASN A 15 19.57 -12.61 31.55
C ASN A 15 19.71 -11.16 31.07
N ILE A 16 20.81 -10.47 31.43
CA ILE A 16 21.08 -9.11 30.93
C ILE A 16 21.26 -9.13 29.41
N ILE A 17 22.05 -10.07 28.87
CA ILE A 17 22.26 -10.20 27.42
C ILE A 17 20.93 -10.51 26.72
N GLN A 18 20.11 -11.41 27.27
CA GLN A 18 18.80 -11.73 26.73
C GLN A 18 17.87 -10.50 26.73
N ALA A 19 17.85 -9.72 27.81
CA ALA A 19 17.04 -8.51 27.89
C ALA A 19 17.47 -7.46 26.85
N ILE A 20 18.79 -7.27 26.67
CA ILE A 20 19.33 -6.37 25.64
C ILE A 20 18.92 -6.85 24.25
N LEU A 21 19.07 -8.15 23.96
CA LEU A 21 18.66 -8.73 22.67
C LEU A 21 17.17 -8.55 22.41
N LEU A 22 16.31 -8.76 23.41
CA LEU A 22 14.86 -8.56 23.29
C LEU A 22 14.52 -7.08 23.03
N CYS A 23 15.18 -6.14 23.73
CA CYS A 23 15.03 -4.71 23.46
C CYS A 23 15.49 -4.35 22.05
N CYS A 24 16.63 -4.88 21.60
CA CYS A 24 17.10 -4.67 20.23
C CYS A 24 16.14 -5.23 19.19
N ILE A 25 15.58 -6.42 19.42
CA ILE A 25 14.57 -7.02 18.54
C ILE A 25 13.31 -6.15 18.51
N TYR A 26 12.82 -5.69 19.67
CA TYR A 26 11.63 -4.83 19.75
C TYR A 26 11.83 -3.49 19.03
N LEU A 27 12.97 -2.82 19.26
CA LEU A 27 13.28 -1.52 18.66
C LEU A 27 13.56 -1.58 17.15
N ASN A 28 13.98 -2.74 16.64
CA ASN A 28 14.24 -2.96 15.22
C ASN A 28 13.19 -3.86 14.56
N TRP A 29 12.09 -4.17 15.26
CA TRP A 29 11.03 -4.98 14.68
C TRP A 29 10.41 -4.18 13.55
N PRO A 30 10.34 -4.71 12.32
CA PRO A 30 9.74 -3.98 11.22
C PRO A 30 8.29 -3.66 11.59
N GLU A 31 7.92 -2.39 11.51
CA GLU A 31 6.53 -1.98 11.71
C GLU A 31 5.65 -2.78 10.76
N ASN A 32 4.58 -3.37 11.30
CA ASN A 32 3.61 -4.07 10.47
C ASN A 32 2.87 -3.01 9.62
N PRO A 33 3.02 -3.00 8.27
CA PRO A 33 2.43 -1.95 7.44
C PRO A 33 0.89 -1.93 7.49
N TYR A 34 0.28 -3.05 7.90
CA TYR A 34 -1.16 -3.22 8.05
C TYR A 34 -1.68 -2.84 9.45
N GLN A 35 -0.81 -2.44 10.37
CA GLN A 35 -1.25 -2.01 11.69
C GLN A 35 -2.13 -0.76 11.57
N GLY A 36 -3.31 -0.82 12.20
CA GLY A 36 -4.33 0.25 12.15
C GLY A 36 -5.04 0.36 10.81
N LYS A 37 -5.01 -0.68 9.96
CA LYS A 37 -5.65 -0.69 8.63
C LYS A 37 -6.55 -1.90 8.44
N THR A 38 -7.79 -1.64 8.03
CA THR A 38 -8.79 -2.65 7.70
C THR A 38 -8.90 -2.83 6.19
N LYS A 39 -8.85 -4.09 5.72
CA LYS A 39 -9.10 -4.44 4.32
C LYS A 39 -10.60 -4.40 4.03
N ILE A 40 -11.02 -3.50 3.15
CA ILE A 40 -12.44 -3.34 2.77
C ILE A 40 -12.84 -4.24 1.59
N GLY A 41 -11.88 -4.74 0.82
CA GLY A 41 -12.15 -5.73 -0.23
C GLY A 41 -11.06 -5.85 -1.29
N GLU A 42 -11.36 -6.63 -2.33
CA GLU A 42 -10.51 -6.86 -3.50
C GLU A 42 -11.28 -6.58 -4.79
N LEU A 43 -10.59 -6.02 -5.78
CA LEU A 43 -11.07 -5.82 -7.14
C LEU A 43 -10.30 -6.71 -8.10
N GLU A 44 -11.04 -7.40 -8.97
CA GLU A 44 -10.48 -8.15 -10.08
C GLU A 44 -10.00 -7.18 -11.16
N THR A 45 -8.78 -7.40 -11.68
CA THR A 45 -8.18 -6.50 -12.67
C THR A 45 -8.40 -6.95 -14.11
N GLY A 46 -8.95 -8.16 -14.31
CA GLY A 46 -9.03 -8.82 -15.61
C GLY A 46 -7.66 -9.25 -16.17
N ILE A 47 -6.61 -9.24 -15.35
CA ILE A 47 -5.30 -9.84 -15.60
C ILE A 47 -5.19 -11.08 -14.71
N THR A 48 -4.69 -12.18 -15.28
CA THR A 48 -4.64 -13.47 -14.60
C THR A 48 -3.85 -13.37 -13.30
N TYR A 49 -4.46 -13.85 -12.20
CA TYR A 49 -3.88 -13.85 -10.86
C TYR A 49 -3.50 -12.47 -10.29
N CYS A 50 -4.07 -11.38 -10.82
CA CYS A 50 -3.82 -10.03 -10.34
C CYS A 50 -5.07 -9.39 -9.75
N LYS A 51 -4.96 -8.92 -8.51
CA LYS A 51 -6.03 -8.21 -7.79
C LYS A 51 -5.52 -6.90 -7.21
N VAL A 52 -6.44 -5.95 -7.03
CA VAL A 52 -6.19 -4.74 -6.26
C VAL A 52 -6.96 -4.84 -4.96
N ALA A 53 -6.26 -4.94 -3.83
CA ALA A 53 -6.85 -4.87 -2.51
C ALA A 53 -6.92 -3.43 -2.04
N ILE A 54 -8.02 -3.06 -1.39
CA ILE A 54 -8.21 -1.73 -0.80
C ILE A 54 -8.30 -1.85 0.71
N TYR A 55 -7.57 -0.97 1.39
CA TYR A 55 -7.51 -0.85 2.84
C TYR A 55 -7.86 0.57 3.25
N VAL A 56 -8.34 0.74 4.47
CA VAL A 56 -8.64 2.04 5.08
C VAL A 56 -8.08 2.06 6.50
N ASP A 57 -7.73 3.24 7.01
CA ASP A 57 -7.34 3.37 8.41
C ASP A 57 -8.55 3.14 9.35
N ASP A 58 -8.30 2.51 10.50
CA ASP A 58 -9.35 2.07 11.43
C ASP A 58 -10.08 3.22 12.13
N ASP A 59 -9.40 4.36 12.40
CA ASP A 59 -9.91 5.43 13.26
C ASP A 59 -9.68 6.84 12.67
N TRP A 60 -10.63 7.36 11.89
CA TRP A 60 -10.62 8.77 11.46
C TRP A 60 -12.03 9.37 11.35
N GLU A 61 -12.24 10.52 12.00
CA GLU A 61 -13.59 11.08 12.28
C GLU A 61 -14.29 11.76 11.09
N TYR A 62 -13.55 12.21 10.07
CA TYR A 62 -14.11 13.02 8.97
C TYR A 62 -13.77 12.54 7.55
N ALA A 63 -12.60 11.93 7.36
CA ALA A 63 -12.14 11.43 6.07
C ALA A 63 -11.09 10.35 6.32
N GLN A 64 -11.38 9.11 5.97
CA GLN A 64 -10.48 7.99 6.23
C GLN A 64 -9.45 7.85 5.09
N PRO A 65 -8.14 7.83 5.39
CA PRO A 65 -7.14 7.49 4.40
C PRO A 65 -7.38 6.10 3.82
N ALA A 66 -7.35 6.01 2.48
CA ALA A 66 -7.49 4.76 1.75
C ALA A 66 -6.19 4.42 1.00
N TYR A 67 -5.88 3.13 1.03
CA TYR A 67 -4.66 2.55 0.50
C TYR A 67 -5.00 1.43 -0.48
N TYR A 68 -4.18 1.28 -1.51
CA TYR A 68 -4.25 0.15 -2.41
C TYR A 68 -3.00 -0.72 -2.27
N GLU A 69 -3.18 -1.99 -2.57
CA GLU A 69 -2.11 -2.98 -2.73
C GLU A 69 -2.40 -3.79 -3.99
N ILE A 70 -1.42 -3.97 -4.86
CA ILE A 70 -1.58 -4.86 -6.02
C ILE A 70 -0.99 -6.22 -5.64
N VAL A 71 -1.84 -7.24 -5.65
CA VAL A 71 -1.47 -8.62 -5.32
C VAL A 71 -1.40 -9.44 -6.60
N ILE A 72 -0.21 -9.92 -6.94
CA ILE A 72 0.05 -10.79 -8.09
C ILE A 72 0.47 -12.17 -7.59
N ASP A 73 -0.28 -13.20 -7.99
CA ASP A 73 -0.01 -14.61 -7.70
C ASP A 73 0.22 -14.92 -6.20
N ARG A 74 -0.44 -14.15 -5.32
CA ARG A 74 -0.32 -14.24 -3.84
C ARG A 74 1.11 -14.14 -3.30
N ARG A 75 2.08 -13.69 -4.11
CA ARG A 75 3.52 -13.71 -3.79
C ARG A 75 4.18 -12.36 -4.01
N TYR A 76 3.76 -11.63 -5.03
CA TYR A 76 4.28 -10.31 -5.33
C TYR A 76 3.25 -9.27 -4.94
N THR A 77 3.66 -8.34 -4.06
CA THR A 77 2.82 -7.24 -3.64
C THR A 77 3.49 -5.93 -3.99
N ILE A 78 2.79 -5.09 -4.76
CA ILE A 78 3.15 -3.67 -4.79
C ILE A 78 2.67 -3.10 -3.46
N SER A 79 3.62 -2.49 -2.74
CA SER A 79 3.45 -2.03 -1.37
C SER A 79 2.19 -1.22 -1.16
N LEU A 80 1.60 -1.37 0.03
CA LEU A 80 0.47 -0.60 0.48
C LEU A 80 0.70 0.90 0.29
N THR A 81 -0.06 1.53 -0.60
CA THR A 81 0.17 2.91 -1.04
C THR A 81 -1.10 3.73 -0.88
N TYR A 82 -0.97 4.89 -0.25
CA TYR A 82 -2.07 5.87 -0.13
C TYR A 82 -2.48 6.39 -1.51
N PHE A 83 -3.79 6.51 -1.76
CA PHE A 83 -4.28 7.08 -3.02
C PHE A 83 -5.37 8.14 -2.86
N THR A 84 -6.16 8.09 -1.79
CA THR A 84 -7.24 9.07 -1.57
C THR A 84 -7.78 8.98 -0.15
N ASN A 85 -8.62 9.95 0.23
CA ASN A 85 -9.47 9.84 1.42
C ASN A 85 -10.89 9.42 1.04
N VAL A 86 -11.49 8.52 1.82
CA VAL A 86 -12.84 8.01 1.64
C VAL A 86 -13.76 8.43 2.78
N ASP A 87 -15.06 8.42 2.50
CA ASP A 87 -16.10 8.69 3.48
C ASP A 87 -16.24 7.49 4.44
N PRO A 88 -16.04 7.67 5.76
CA PRO A 88 -16.15 6.58 6.73
C PRO A 88 -17.53 5.94 6.78
N GLU A 89 -18.59 6.65 6.34
CA GLU A 89 -19.95 6.09 6.32
C GLU A 89 -20.22 5.22 5.09
N LYS A 90 -19.37 5.28 4.06
CA LYS A 90 -19.56 4.59 2.77
C LYS A 90 -18.42 3.65 2.40
N LEU A 91 -17.81 3.02 3.40
CA LEU A 91 -16.68 2.11 3.21
C LEU A 91 -17.09 0.84 2.46
N SER A 92 -16.99 0.87 1.13
CA SER A 92 -17.19 -0.30 0.32
C SER A 92 -16.23 -0.33 -0.86
N VAL A 93 -15.59 -1.49 -1.07
CA VAL A 93 -14.82 -1.75 -2.29
C VAL A 93 -15.68 -1.56 -3.56
N LYS A 94 -17.00 -1.68 -3.45
CA LYS A 94 -17.95 -1.51 -4.56
C LYS A 94 -17.99 -0.10 -5.12
N GLU A 95 -17.49 0.90 -4.40
CA GLU A 95 -17.40 2.29 -4.88
C GLU A 95 -16.31 2.49 -5.94
N PHE A 96 -15.41 1.52 -6.05
CA PHE A 96 -14.27 1.59 -6.94
C PHE A 96 -14.45 0.67 -8.15
N GLU A 97 -13.76 1.01 -9.22
CA GLU A 97 -13.75 0.25 -10.46
C GLU A 97 -12.35 0.24 -11.08
N ILE A 98 -12.01 -0.89 -11.70
CA ILE A 98 -10.77 -1.05 -12.45
C ILE A 98 -11.06 -0.79 -13.93
N ILE A 99 -10.31 0.15 -14.52
CA ILE A 99 -10.26 0.38 -15.96
C ILE A 99 -9.02 -0.32 -16.50
N LYS A 100 -9.20 -1.22 -17.48
CA LYS A 100 -8.11 -1.93 -18.14
C LYS A 100 -7.89 -1.39 -19.54
N HIS A 101 -6.64 -1.16 -19.94
CA HIS A 101 -6.33 -0.87 -21.33
C HIS A 101 -6.58 -2.11 -22.21
N PRO A 102 -7.25 -1.99 -23.36
CA PRO A 102 -7.65 -3.15 -24.16
C PRO A 102 -6.47 -4.00 -24.66
N ASN A 103 -5.34 -3.37 -24.98
CA ASN A 103 -4.20 -4.00 -25.66
C ASN A 103 -2.88 -3.97 -24.86
N LYS A 104 -2.88 -3.42 -23.64
CA LYS A 104 -1.65 -3.22 -22.85
C LYS A 104 -1.89 -3.75 -21.45
N ASN A 105 -0.84 -4.18 -20.76
CA ASN A 105 -0.94 -4.59 -19.37
C ASN A 105 -0.90 -3.35 -18.49
N LEU A 106 -1.94 -2.53 -18.58
CA LEU A 106 -2.09 -1.26 -17.88
C LEU A 106 -3.48 -1.21 -17.26
N ILE A 107 -3.53 -0.96 -15.96
CA ILE A 107 -4.77 -0.82 -15.22
C ILE A 107 -4.81 0.53 -14.51
N GLY A 108 -6.02 1.05 -14.33
CA GLY A 108 -6.30 2.21 -13.52
C GLY A 108 -7.41 1.93 -12.53
N LEU A 109 -7.37 2.61 -11.38
CA LEU A 109 -8.43 2.60 -10.38
C LEU A 109 -9.18 3.93 -10.44
N VAL A 110 -10.51 3.89 -10.51
CA VAL A 110 -11.37 5.08 -10.47
C VAL A 110 -12.49 4.91 -9.44
N ARG A 111 -13.15 6.00 -9.08
CA ARG A 111 -14.44 5.92 -8.36
C ARG A 111 -15.56 5.73 -9.36
N LYS A 112 -16.56 4.92 -9.03
CA LYS A 112 -17.76 4.76 -9.88
C LYS A 112 -18.59 6.03 -9.97
N THR A 113 -18.59 6.83 -8.91
CA THR A 113 -19.29 8.12 -8.85
C THR A 113 -18.58 9.21 -9.65
N ASP A 114 -17.27 9.06 -9.86
CA ASP A 114 -16.46 9.95 -10.69
C ASP A 114 -15.43 9.14 -11.50
N THR A 115 -15.90 8.57 -12.61
CA THR A 115 -15.10 7.71 -13.47
C THR A 115 -14.05 8.48 -14.27
N LYS A 116 -14.05 9.82 -14.21
CA LYS A 116 -13.05 10.65 -14.88
C LYS A 116 -11.79 10.81 -14.03
N VAL A 117 -11.90 10.65 -12.71
CA VAL A 117 -10.77 10.84 -11.80
C VAL A 117 -10.06 9.52 -11.54
N LEU A 118 -8.78 9.52 -11.91
CA LEU A 118 -7.86 8.41 -11.78
C LEU A 118 -7.17 8.48 -10.43
N LEU A 119 -7.40 7.44 -9.63
CA LEU A 119 -6.92 7.31 -8.26
C LEU A 119 -5.58 6.58 -8.20
N MET A 120 -5.38 5.61 -9.09
CA MET A 120 -4.16 4.84 -9.19
C MET A 120 -4.00 4.35 -10.63
N ILE A 121 -2.76 4.15 -11.07
CA ILE A 121 -2.43 3.52 -12.34
C ILE A 121 -1.25 2.60 -12.11
N HIS A 122 -1.28 1.42 -12.75
CA HIS A 122 -0.14 0.53 -12.77
C HIS A 122 0.08 -0.10 -14.13
N ASN A 123 1.32 0.03 -14.62
CA ASN A 123 1.82 -0.59 -15.84
C ASN A 123 2.64 -1.83 -15.47
N PHE A 124 2.13 -3.01 -15.81
CA PHE A 124 2.81 -4.28 -15.53
C PHE A 124 3.99 -4.52 -16.48
N ASP A 125 4.03 -3.88 -17.65
CA ASP A 125 5.12 -4.06 -18.62
C ASP A 125 6.40 -3.33 -18.15
N THR A 126 6.26 -2.16 -17.53
CA THR A 126 7.38 -1.35 -17.01
C THR A 126 7.56 -1.45 -15.49
N ASN A 127 6.64 -2.12 -14.80
CA ASN A 127 6.52 -2.14 -13.34
C ASN A 127 6.39 -0.73 -12.71
N GLU A 128 5.85 0.21 -13.47
CA GLU A 128 5.62 1.58 -13.03
C GLU A 128 4.24 1.71 -12.40
N ASN A 129 4.12 2.55 -11.38
CA ASN A 129 2.85 2.85 -10.73
C ASN A 129 2.76 4.33 -10.34
N TRP A 130 1.54 4.76 -10.08
CA TRP A 130 1.21 6.09 -9.59
C TRP A 130 -0.02 5.95 -8.68
N PRO A 131 -0.08 6.64 -7.52
CA PRO A 131 0.78 7.75 -7.08
C PRO A 131 2.02 7.37 -6.26
N ASN A 132 2.40 6.08 -6.14
CA ASN A 132 3.58 5.71 -5.35
C ASN A 132 4.84 6.39 -5.90
N ALA A 133 5.69 6.89 -5.00
CA ALA A 133 6.93 7.57 -5.31
C ALA A 133 8.08 6.83 -4.63
N ASN A 134 9.18 6.63 -5.35
CA ASN A 134 10.39 6.13 -4.71
C ASN A 134 10.99 7.22 -3.80
N PHE A 135 11.69 6.83 -2.74
CA PHE A 135 12.25 7.76 -1.74
C PHE A 135 13.13 8.88 -2.34
N THR A 136 13.82 8.59 -3.45
CA THR A 136 14.69 9.53 -4.15
C THR A 136 14.00 10.31 -5.27
N GLU A 137 12.72 10.02 -5.52
CA GLU A 137 11.99 10.55 -6.65
C GLU A 137 11.37 11.92 -6.35
N LYS A 138 11.62 12.88 -7.24
CA LYS A 138 11.02 14.21 -7.14
C LYS A 138 9.56 14.18 -7.59
N TYR A 139 8.72 15.01 -6.95
CA TYR A 139 7.30 15.16 -7.29
C TYR A 139 7.04 15.38 -8.79
N GLU A 140 7.85 16.20 -9.47
CA GLU A 140 7.70 16.44 -10.91
C GLU A 140 7.89 15.17 -11.76
N SER A 141 8.76 14.25 -11.33
CA SER A 141 8.98 12.96 -11.99
C SER A 141 7.75 12.07 -11.82
N VAL A 142 7.25 11.98 -10.59
CA VAL A 142 6.02 11.22 -10.27
C VAL A 142 4.84 11.74 -11.10
N ARG A 143 4.69 13.07 -11.20
CA ARG A 143 3.64 13.70 -12.01
C ARG A 143 3.81 13.42 -13.50
N LYS A 144 5.03 13.52 -14.04
CA LYS A 144 5.33 13.18 -15.45
C LYS A 144 5.02 11.72 -15.75
N ARG A 145 5.41 10.80 -14.86
CA ARG A 145 5.09 9.36 -14.96
C ARG A 145 3.58 9.13 -14.95
N GLY A 146 2.86 9.73 -13.99
CA GLY A 146 1.41 9.67 -13.91
C GLY A 146 0.73 10.13 -15.19
N ASN A 147 1.15 11.29 -15.72
CA ASN A 147 0.60 11.85 -16.97
C ASN A 147 0.93 10.99 -18.20
N SER A 148 2.14 10.44 -18.27
CA SER A 148 2.53 9.51 -19.33
C SER A 148 1.64 8.26 -19.32
N MET A 149 1.50 7.61 -18.17
CA MET A 149 0.67 6.41 -18.02
C MET A 149 -0.82 6.69 -18.26
N ARG A 150 -1.34 7.82 -17.77
CA ARG A 150 -2.71 8.27 -18.02
C ARG A 150 -2.98 8.43 -19.51
N ASN A 151 -2.07 9.08 -20.25
CA ASN A 151 -2.21 9.24 -21.70
C ASN A 151 -2.19 7.89 -22.43
N LEU A 152 -1.47 6.89 -21.91
CA LEU A 152 -1.49 5.53 -22.45
C LEU A 152 -2.79 4.79 -22.09
N LEU A 153 -3.36 4.99 -20.90
CA LEU A 153 -4.58 4.33 -20.44
C LEU A 153 -5.82 4.92 -21.13
N ASN A 154 -6.04 6.22 -20.93
CA ASN A 154 -7.11 6.99 -21.53
C ASN A 154 -6.83 8.50 -21.31
N PRO A 155 -6.50 9.27 -22.37
CA PRO A 155 -6.20 10.70 -22.27
C PRO A 155 -7.32 11.58 -21.70
N SER A 156 -8.57 11.10 -21.68
CA SER A 156 -9.72 11.85 -21.14
C SER A 156 -9.85 11.79 -19.61
N LEU A 157 -9.07 10.91 -18.96
CA LEU A 157 -9.03 10.83 -17.50
C LEU A 157 -8.21 12.00 -16.92
N LEU A 158 -8.49 12.35 -15.68
CA LEU A 158 -7.77 13.33 -14.89
C LEU A 158 -7.05 12.62 -13.73
N LEU A 159 -5.82 13.01 -13.42
CA LEU A 159 -5.18 12.53 -12.19
C LEU A 159 -5.88 13.17 -10.98
N SER A 160 -6.03 12.45 -9.88
CA SER A 160 -6.64 13.00 -8.64
C SER A 160 -5.93 14.25 -8.10
N THR A 161 -4.67 14.47 -8.45
CA THR A 161 -3.91 15.69 -8.11
C THR A 161 -4.25 16.90 -8.98
N GLU A 162 -4.98 16.69 -10.08
CA GLU A 162 -5.34 17.73 -11.07
C GLU A 162 -6.82 18.15 -10.97
N SER A 163 -7.63 17.48 -10.13
CA SER A 163 -9.07 17.70 -9.98
C SER A 163 -9.44 18.75 -8.91
N VAL A 164 -8.70 19.85 -8.83
CA VAL A 164 -9.03 21.01 -7.97
C VAL A 164 -9.85 22.02 -8.74
#